data_AF-A0A2E5YNJ0-F1
#
_entry.id   AF-A0A2E5YNJ0-F1
#
_cell.length_a   1.000
_cell.length_b   1.000
_cell.length_c   1.000
_cell.angle_alpha   90.00
_cell.angle_beta   90.00
_cell.angle_gamma   90.00
#
_symmetry.space_group_name_H-M   'P 1'
#
loop_
_entity.id
_entity.type
_entity.pdbx_description
1 polymer ?
#
loop_
_entity_poly.entity_id
_entity_poly.type
_entity_poly.pdbx_seq_one_letter_code
_entity_poly.pdbx_strand_id
1 'polypeptide(L)'
;MLNRQLFKISLRALLLAPLAVACTTPAPVQDTSPWVRPSPGLQQRIDRRARRLPWTHGVERLELVRWFAETGEPAYKVLLELCMDPRPDVVGSALGALGATGDATLIPILHELPWPDVADVELRLERARALLRLGDYSMVPHLIDGLQHERLMVRALCAQSLFAESRDRFGYVPGGSVEERSLAVARWREWWDSQSTQGERLAHADS
;
A
#
# COMPACT_ATOMS: atom_id res chain seq x y z
N MET A 1 -21.16 17.10 91.97
CA MET A 1 -22.61 16.84 92.03
C MET A 1 -23.03 16.26 90.69
N LEU A 2 -23.61 15.06 90.71
CA LEU A 2 -24.06 14.28 89.55
C LEU A 2 -25.10 15.05 88.73
N ASN A 3 -25.05 14.94 87.39
CA ASN A 3 -26.29 14.89 86.62
C ASN A 3 -26.14 14.03 85.35
N ARG A 4 -26.95 12.97 85.30
CA ARG A 4 -27.13 12.06 84.16
C ARG A 4 -27.95 12.76 83.08
N GLN A 5 -27.54 12.69 81.82
CA GLN A 5 -28.48 12.67 80.69
C GLN A 5 -28.01 11.70 79.61
N LEU A 6 -28.88 10.74 79.31
CA LEU A 6 -28.79 9.74 78.25
C LEU A 6 -29.15 10.39 76.90
N PHE A 7 -28.32 10.24 75.86
CA PHE A 7 -28.76 10.52 74.49
C PHE A 7 -28.14 9.56 73.46
N LYS A 8 -28.93 8.51 73.15
CA LYS A 8 -29.20 7.91 71.84
C LYS A 8 -28.02 7.69 70.87
N ILE A 9 -27.58 6.43 70.79
CA ILE A 9 -26.79 5.90 69.68
C ILE A 9 -27.68 5.87 68.42
N SER A 10 -27.39 6.75 67.46
CA SER A 10 -28.06 6.74 66.15
C SER A 10 -27.35 5.76 65.23
N LEU A 11 -27.97 4.61 64.96
CA LEU A 11 -27.50 3.64 63.99
C LEU A 11 -27.72 4.20 62.56
N ARG A 12 -26.68 4.75 61.94
CA ARG A 12 -26.72 5.11 60.52
C ARG A 12 -26.65 3.82 59.70
N ALA A 13 -27.77 3.49 59.05
CA ALA A 13 -27.81 2.45 58.04
C ALA A 13 -26.89 2.82 56.87
N LEU A 14 -25.78 2.08 56.71
CA LEU A 14 -24.97 2.10 55.49
C LEU A 14 -25.76 1.35 54.40
N LEU A 15 -26.41 2.09 53.51
CA LEU A 15 -26.92 1.55 52.25
C LEU A 15 -25.71 1.33 51.32
N LEU A 16 -25.27 0.07 51.19
CA LEU A 16 -24.41 -0.35 50.08
C LEU A 16 -25.24 -0.31 48.79
N ALA A 17 -25.06 0.75 48.00
CA ALA A 17 -25.54 0.78 46.62
C ALA A 17 -24.61 -0.10 45.76
N PRO A 18 -25.13 -1.08 44.99
CA PRO A 18 -24.31 -1.84 44.07
C PRO A 18 -23.83 -0.91 42.95
N LEU A 19 -22.51 -0.73 42.84
CA LEU A 19 -21.88 -0.15 41.64
C LEU A 19 -22.14 -1.10 40.48
N ALA A 20 -23.17 -0.82 39.69
CA ALA A 20 -23.34 -1.42 38.38
C ALA A 20 -22.16 -0.96 37.51
N VAL A 21 -21.16 -1.82 37.35
CA VAL A 21 -20.12 -1.65 36.34
C VAL A 21 -20.82 -1.76 35.00
N ALA A 22 -21.19 -0.62 34.42
CA ALA A 22 -21.63 -0.56 33.05
C ALA A 22 -20.42 -0.92 32.19
N CYS A 23 -20.35 -2.17 31.74
CA CYS A 23 -19.53 -2.53 30.59
C CYS A 23 -20.07 -1.74 29.40
N THR A 24 -19.56 -0.53 29.19
CA THR A 24 -19.72 0.18 27.93
C THR A 24 -18.95 -0.61 26.89
N THR A 25 -19.63 -1.54 26.22
CA THR A 25 -19.12 -2.12 24.99
C THR A 25 -18.89 -0.93 24.05
N PRO A 26 -17.64 -0.62 23.65
CA PRO A 26 -17.43 0.44 22.68
C PRO A 26 -18.25 0.09 21.44
N ALA A 27 -18.98 1.09 20.91
CA ALA A 27 -19.73 0.91 19.68
C ALA A 27 -18.78 0.32 18.62
N PRO A 28 -19.23 -0.66 17.82
CA PRO A 28 -18.37 -1.25 16.80
C PRO A 28 -17.85 -0.13 15.91
N VAL A 29 -16.52 0.00 15.84
CA VAL A 29 -15.86 0.92 14.91
C VAL A 29 -16.38 0.55 13.52
N GLN A 30 -17.10 1.47 12.89
CA GLN A 30 -17.56 1.26 11.54
C GLN A 30 -16.34 1.29 10.64
N ASP A 31 -15.91 0.12 10.17
CA ASP A 31 -14.89 0.03 9.13
C ASP A 31 -15.50 0.55 7.83
N THR A 32 -15.16 1.79 7.48
CA THR A 32 -15.62 2.48 6.25
C THR A 32 -14.77 2.12 5.03
N SER A 33 -13.87 1.15 5.17
CA SER A 33 -13.09 0.61 4.06
C SER A 33 -14.01 0.16 2.92
N PRO A 34 -13.64 0.43 1.65
CA PRO A 34 -14.38 -0.07 0.49
C PRO A 34 -14.24 -1.59 0.29
N TRP A 35 -13.31 -2.24 1.01
CA TRP A 35 -12.95 -3.65 0.83
C TRP A 35 -13.76 -4.62 1.68
N VAL A 36 -13.79 -5.87 1.21
CA VAL A 36 -14.41 -6.99 1.92
C VAL A 36 -13.87 -7.11 3.35
N ARG A 37 -14.79 -7.08 4.32
CA ARG A 37 -14.45 -7.31 5.73
C ARG A 37 -14.03 -8.77 5.96
N PRO A 38 -12.88 -9.04 6.62
CA PRO A 38 -12.46 -10.39 6.94
C PRO A 38 -13.38 -11.05 7.98
N SER A 39 -13.43 -12.39 7.94
CA SER A 39 -13.98 -13.16 9.06
C SER A 39 -13.14 -12.96 10.33
N PRO A 40 -13.68 -13.14 11.55
CA PRO A 40 -12.94 -12.95 12.79
C PRO A 40 -11.63 -13.76 12.85
N GLY A 41 -11.64 -14.99 12.35
CA GLY A 41 -10.43 -15.84 12.29
C GLY A 41 -9.39 -15.34 11.30
N LEU A 42 -9.82 -14.79 10.16
CA LEU A 42 -8.91 -14.16 9.20
C LEU A 42 -8.33 -12.86 9.78
N GLN A 43 -9.15 -12.02 10.40
CA GLN A 43 -8.68 -10.79 11.05
C GLN A 43 -7.61 -11.10 12.11
N GLN A 44 -7.84 -12.08 12.98
CA GLN A 44 -6.82 -12.50 13.97
C GLN A 44 -5.50 -12.94 13.33
N ARG A 45 -5.56 -13.63 12.19
CA ARG A 45 -4.38 -14.06 11.42
C ARG A 45 -3.64 -12.88 10.79
N ILE A 46 -4.37 -11.90 10.27
CA ILE A 46 -3.83 -10.64 9.75
C ILE A 46 -3.13 -9.89 10.88
N ASP A 47 -3.84 -9.66 11.98
CA ASP A 47 -3.32 -8.89 13.12
C ASP A 47 -2.08 -9.52 13.73
N ARG A 48 -2.07 -10.85 13.91
CA ARG A 48 -0.92 -11.57 14.47
C ARG A 48 0.31 -11.45 13.57
N ARG A 49 0.14 -11.48 12.25
CA ARG A 49 1.24 -11.30 11.29
C ARG A 49 1.70 -9.84 11.24
N ALA A 50 0.76 -8.89 11.20
CA ALA A 50 1.06 -7.46 11.18
C ALA A 50 1.87 -7.05 12.42
N ARG A 51 1.51 -7.54 13.61
CA ARG A 51 2.26 -7.28 14.86
C ARG A 51 3.71 -7.77 14.83
N ARG A 52 4.03 -8.81 14.05
CA ARG A 52 5.39 -9.34 13.94
C ARG A 52 6.25 -8.58 12.94
N LEU A 53 5.62 -7.91 11.97
CA LEU A 53 6.29 -7.32 10.82
C LEU A 53 7.41 -6.31 11.16
N PRO A 54 7.29 -5.47 12.21
CA PRO A 54 8.40 -4.60 12.62
C PRO A 54 9.68 -5.37 12.97
N TRP A 55 9.57 -6.62 13.39
CA TRP A 55 10.65 -7.46 13.91
C TRP A 55 11.14 -8.52 12.91
N THR A 56 10.50 -8.66 11.75
CA THR A 56 10.92 -9.59 10.69
C THR A 56 11.89 -8.92 9.72
N HIS A 57 12.74 -9.71 9.07
CA HIS A 57 13.79 -9.24 8.17
C HIS A 57 13.92 -10.16 6.95
N GLY A 58 14.47 -9.61 5.86
CA GLY A 58 14.81 -10.37 4.65
C GLY A 58 13.63 -11.21 4.13
N VAL A 59 13.87 -12.50 3.93
CA VAL A 59 12.91 -13.45 3.36
C VAL A 59 11.62 -13.54 4.18
N GLU A 60 11.69 -13.59 5.52
CA GLU A 60 10.49 -13.68 6.37
C GLU A 60 9.57 -12.47 6.17
N ARG A 61 10.14 -11.26 6.03
CA ARG A 61 9.36 -10.06 5.77
C ARG A 61 8.69 -10.12 4.40
N LEU A 62 9.43 -10.54 3.37
CA LEU A 62 8.90 -10.70 2.01
C LEU A 62 7.75 -11.72 1.96
N GLU A 63 7.87 -12.83 2.68
CA GLU A 63 6.82 -13.85 2.79
C GLU A 63 5.56 -13.31 3.48
N LEU A 64 5.71 -12.51 4.54
CA LEU A 64 4.57 -11.88 5.20
C LEU A 64 3.88 -10.86 4.28
N VAL A 65 4.65 -10.01 3.60
CA VAL A 65 4.11 -9.03 2.65
C VAL A 65 3.40 -9.73 1.49
N ARG A 66 3.99 -10.79 0.95
CA ARG A 66 3.35 -11.63 -0.07
C ARG A 66 2.07 -12.28 0.44
N TRP A 67 2.05 -12.79 1.66
CA TRP A 67 0.86 -13.39 2.25
C TRP A 67 -0.30 -12.37 2.38
N PHE A 68 0.00 -11.11 2.70
CA PHE A 68 -1.01 -10.05 2.69
C PHE A 68 -1.55 -9.80 1.26
N ALA A 69 -0.69 -9.78 0.24
CA ALA A 69 -1.14 -9.63 -1.15
C ALA A 69 -2.04 -10.80 -1.58
N GLU A 70 -1.67 -12.04 -1.26
CA GLU A 70 -2.46 -13.25 -1.54
C GLU A 70 -3.77 -13.29 -0.75
N THR A 71 -3.83 -12.61 0.40
CA THR A 71 -5.08 -12.45 1.16
C THR A 71 -6.04 -11.48 0.47
N GLY A 72 -5.53 -10.53 -0.30
CA GLY A 72 -6.32 -9.58 -1.08
C GLY A 72 -6.94 -8.49 -0.22
N GLU A 73 -8.12 -8.04 -0.65
CA GLU A 73 -8.94 -6.97 -0.06
C GLU A 73 -8.89 -6.85 1.48
N PRO A 74 -9.06 -7.94 2.26
CA PRO A 74 -9.04 -7.84 3.72
C PRO A 74 -7.70 -7.41 4.32
N ALA A 75 -6.61 -7.51 3.57
CA ALA A 75 -5.25 -7.18 4.02
C ALA A 75 -4.70 -5.89 3.39
N TYR A 76 -5.43 -5.23 2.49
CA TYR A 76 -4.93 -4.02 1.81
C TYR A 76 -4.60 -2.89 2.77
N LYS A 77 -5.38 -2.71 3.84
CA LYS A 77 -5.08 -1.72 4.88
C LYS A 77 -3.66 -1.90 5.44
N VAL A 78 -3.26 -3.14 5.70
CA VAL A 78 -1.89 -3.43 6.19
C VAL A 78 -0.86 -3.06 5.12
N LEU A 79 -1.06 -3.47 3.87
CA LEU A 79 -0.12 -3.15 2.79
C LEU A 79 0.00 -1.64 2.53
N LEU A 80 -1.09 -0.88 2.63
CA LEU A 80 -1.10 0.57 2.48
C LEU A 80 -0.38 1.27 3.64
N GLU A 81 -0.54 0.79 4.87
CA GLU A 81 0.26 1.26 6.01
C GLU A 81 1.76 1.01 5.79
N LEU A 82 2.14 -0.13 5.18
CA LEU A 82 3.55 -0.43 4.85
C LEU A 82 4.12 0.44 3.72
N CYS A 83 3.27 0.98 2.83
CA CYS A 83 3.71 1.94 1.82
C CYS A 83 4.14 3.29 2.44
N MET A 84 3.86 3.49 3.73
CA MET A 84 4.25 4.65 4.53
C MET A 84 5.37 4.35 5.54
N ASP A 85 5.98 3.15 5.47
CA ASP A 85 7.08 2.77 6.38
C ASP A 85 8.33 3.64 6.09
N PRO A 86 9.10 4.05 7.12
CA PRO A 86 10.32 4.84 6.92
C PRO A 86 11.44 4.09 6.17
N ARG A 87 11.34 2.77 6.01
CA ARG A 87 12.36 1.93 5.36
C ARG A 87 12.03 1.70 3.88
N PRO A 88 12.87 2.14 2.93
CA PRO A 88 12.60 2.01 1.50
C PRO A 88 12.36 0.56 1.02
N ASP A 89 13.06 -0.42 1.59
CA ASP A 89 12.88 -1.83 1.22
C ASP A 89 11.48 -2.36 1.60
N VAL A 90 10.90 -1.84 2.68
CA VAL A 90 9.53 -2.17 3.11
C VAL A 90 8.50 -1.53 2.20
N VAL A 91 8.69 -0.24 1.87
CA VAL A 91 7.82 0.48 0.94
C VAL A 91 7.81 -0.17 -0.44
N GLY A 92 8.98 -0.48 -1.00
CA GLY A 92 9.10 -1.15 -2.29
C GLY A 92 8.45 -2.54 -2.29
N SER A 93 8.63 -3.31 -1.21
CA SER A 93 7.97 -4.62 -1.06
C SER A 93 6.44 -4.49 -1.02
N ALA A 94 5.92 -3.50 -0.31
CA ALA A 94 4.49 -3.24 -0.19
C ALA A 94 3.86 -2.80 -1.52
N LEU A 95 4.52 -1.90 -2.26
CA LEU A 95 4.09 -1.47 -3.60
C LEU A 95 4.10 -2.63 -4.59
N GLY A 96 5.18 -3.43 -4.62
CA GLY A 96 5.27 -4.61 -5.46
C GLY A 96 4.18 -5.63 -5.15
N ALA A 97 3.83 -5.80 -3.87
CA ALA A 97 2.74 -6.63 -3.40
C ALA A 97 1.36 -6.11 -3.81
N LEU A 98 1.08 -4.82 -3.62
CA LEU A 98 -0.17 -4.19 -4.08
C LEU A 98 -0.33 -4.32 -5.59
N GLY A 99 0.71 -4.01 -6.37
CA GLY A 99 0.69 -4.22 -7.82
C GLY A 99 0.50 -5.70 -8.21
N ALA A 100 0.82 -6.66 -7.32
CA ALA A 100 0.62 -8.08 -7.60
C ALA A 100 -0.81 -8.56 -7.45
N THR A 101 -1.65 -7.78 -6.77
CA THR A 101 -3.07 -8.07 -6.65
C THR A 101 -3.80 -7.90 -7.98
N GLY A 102 -3.33 -6.98 -8.84
CA GLY A 102 -4.04 -6.59 -10.07
C GLY A 102 -5.36 -5.87 -9.80
N ASP A 103 -5.59 -5.40 -8.58
CA ASP A 103 -6.85 -4.80 -8.18
C ASP A 103 -6.88 -3.29 -8.47
N ALA A 104 -7.54 -2.93 -9.57
CA ALA A 104 -7.67 -1.55 -10.02
C ALA A 104 -8.33 -0.61 -8.99
N THR A 105 -9.05 -1.12 -7.97
CA THR A 105 -9.63 -0.28 -6.91
C THR A 105 -8.56 0.41 -6.06
N LEU A 106 -7.31 -0.08 -6.08
CA LEU A 106 -6.18 0.51 -5.38
C LEU A 106 -5.59 1.74 -6.07
N ILE A 107 -5.86 1.97 -7.36
CA ILE A 107 -5.31 3.10 -8.14
C ILE A 107 -5.57 4.46 -7.46
N PRO A 108 -6.82 4.87 -7.19
CA PRO A 108 -7.08 6.18 -6.59
C PRO A 108 -6.41 6.33 -5.22
N ILE A 109 -6.39 5.25 -4.43
CA ILE A 109 -5.83 5.25 -3.08
C ILE A 109 -4.32 5.39 -3.14
N LEU A 110 -3.64 4.72 -4.08
CA LEU A 110 -2.22 4.89 -4.29
C LEU A 110 -1.89 6.32 -4.71
N HIS A 111 -2.69 6.95 -5.57
CA HIS A 111 -2.51 8.37 -5.92
C HIS A 111 -2.62 9.31 -4.72
N GLU A 112 -3.62 9.09 -3.86
CA GLU A 112 -3.84 9.90 -2.65
C GLU A 112 -2.85 9.60 -1.51
N LEU A 113 -2.19 8.44 -1.55
CA LEU A 113 -1.24 8.04 -0.52
C LEU A 113 -0.11 9.08 -0.41
N PRO A 114 0.14 9.66 0.78
CA PRO A 114 1.16 10.69 0.94
C PRO A 114 2.51 10.16 0.47
N TRP A 115 3.15 10.91 -0.43
CA TRP A 115 4.45 10.52 -0.96
C TRP A 115 5.47 11.59 -0.59
N PRO A 116 6.62 11.22 0.00
CA PRO A 116 7.67 12.21 0.23
C PRO A 116 8.12 12.75 -1.13
N ASP A 117 7.91 14.05 -1.35
CA ASP A 117 8.03 14.69 -2.67
C ASP A 117 9.49 14.66 -3.22
N VAL A 118 10.49 14.33 -2.41
CA VAL A 118 11.87 14.25 -2.89
C VAL A 118 12.73 13.35 -2.00
N ALA A 119 13.19 12.21 -2.55
CA ALA A 119 14.53 11.66 -2.26
C ALA A 119 14.87 10.45 -3.14
N ASP A 120 13.95 9.50 -3.34
CA ASP A 120 14.30 8.18 -3.89
C ASP A 120 13.64 7.90 -5.25
N VAL A 121 14.48 7.92 -6.30
CA VAL A 121 14.08 7.60 -7.67
C VAL A 121 13.61 6.15 -7.79
N GLU A 122 14.21 5.21 -7.05
CA GLU A 122 13.84 3.80 -7.11
C GLU A 122 12.44 3.58 -6.54
N LEU A 123 12.09 4.23 -5.42
CA LEU A 123 10.72 4.14 -4.88
C LEU A 123 9.69 4.72 -5.84
N ARG A 124 10.01 5.82 -6.54
CA ARG A 124 9.11 6.38 -7.56
C ARG A 124 8.88 5.38 -8.70
N LEU A 125 9.94 4.69 -9.14
CA LEU A 125 9.83 3.65 -10.16
C LEU A 125 9.02 2.45 -9.65
N GLU A 126 9.19 2.03 -8.40
CA GLU A 126 8.37 0.97 -7.80
C GLU A 126 6.88 1.33 -7.76
N ARG A 127 6.55 2.58 -7.40
CA ARG A 127 5.16 3.07 -7.45
C ARG A 127 4.62 3.08 -8.89
N ALA A 128 5.42 3.55 -9.85
CA ALA A 128 5.05 3.51 -11.26
C ALA A 128 4.83 2.07 -11.77
N ARG A 129 5.67 1.11 -11.35
CA ARG A 129 5.51 -0.31 -11.67
C ARG A 129 4.25 -0.89 -11.04
N ALA A 130 3.94 -0.53 -9.80
CA ALA A 130 2.73 -0.97 -9.12
C ALA A 130 1.48 -0.47 -9.85
N LEU A 131 1.40 0.84 -10.12
CA LEU A 131 0.28 1.46 -10.86
C LEU A 131 0.10 0.83 -12.23
N LEU A 132 1.18 0.60 -12.98
CA LEU A 132 1.11 -0.05 -14.29
C LEU A 132 0.45 -1.43 -14.20
N ARG A 133 0.84 -2.25 -13.21
CA ARG A 133 0.27 -3.59 -13.01
C ARG A 133 -1.18 -3.58 -12.54
N LEU A 134 -1.64 -2.46 -11.97
CA LEU A 134 -3.04 -2.24 -11.62
C LEU A 134 -3.86 -1.73 -12.81
N GLY A 135 -3.23 -1.42 -13.95
CA GLY A 135 -3.86 -0.90 -15.16
C GLY A 135 -3.82 0.62 -15.30
N ASP A 136 -3.03 1.31 -14.48
CA ASP A 136 -2.81 2.75 -14.60
C ASP A 136 -1.50 3.07 -15.33
N TYR A 137 -1.64 3.62 -16.53
CA TYR A 137 -0.53 3.97 -17.41
C TYR A 137 0.02 5.39 -17.20
N SER A 138 -0.52 6.17 -16.25
CA SER A 138 -0.16 7.57 -16.00
C SER A 138 1.33 7.78 -15.71
N MET A 139 2.01 6.80 -15.13
CA MET A 139 3.44 6.86 -14.80
C MET A 139 4.36 6.11 -15.78
N VAL A 140 3.86 5.64 -16.93
CA VAL A 140 4.70 5.01 -17.97
C VAL A 140 5.92 5.86 -18.37
N PRO A 141 5.83 7.19 -18.53
CA PRO A 141 7.00 8.03 -18.81
C PRO A 141 8.14 7.85 -17.78
N HIS A 142 7.81 7.71 -16.50
CA HIS A 142 8.80 7.50 -15.45
C HIS A 142 9.53 6.16 -15.61
N LEU A 143 8.81 5.11 -16.03
CA LEU A 143 9.42 3.80 -16.29
C LEU A 143 10.31 3.83 -17.53
N ILE A 144 9.93 4.59 -18.56
CA ILE A 144 10.76 4.83 -19.74
C ILE A 144 12.06 5.55 -19.34
N ASP A 145 11.99 6.56 -18.47
CA ASP A 145 13.18 7.23 -17.93
C ASP A 145 14.03 6.27 -17.08
N GLY A 146 13.39 5.36 -16.34
CA GLY A 146 14.05 4.30 -15.56
C GLY A 146 14.91 3.34 -16.39
N LEU A 147 14.69 3.24 -17.70
CA LEU A 147 15.59 2.51 -18.62
C LEU A 147 16.98 3.16 -18.73
N GLN A 148 17.13 4.42 -18.34
CA GLN A 148 18.43 5.09 -18.34
C GLN A 148 19.14 5.01 -16.98
N HIS A 149 18.51 4.43 -15.97
CA HIS A 149 19.03 4.36 -14.60
C HIS A 149 20.43 3.74 -14.51
N GLU A 150 21.27 4.21 -13.59
CA GLU A 150 22.66 3.74 -13.45
C GLU A 150 22.76 2.25 -13.02
N ARG A 151 21.83 1.79 -12.17
CA ARG A 151 21.76 0.41 -11.67
C ARG A 151 21.10 -0.51 -12.71
N LEU A 152 21.80 -1.58 -13.07
CA LEU A 152 21.30 -2.60 -14.02
C LEU A 152 19.98 -3.24 -13.57
N MET A 153 19.83 -3.50 -12.28
CA MET A 153 18.59 -4.11 -11.75
C MET A 153 17.37 -3.21 -11.98
N VAL A 154 17.51 -1.90 -11.73
CA VAL A 154 16.43 -0.92 -11.94
C VAL A 154 16.05 -0.87 -13.43
N ARG A 155 17.04 -0.82 -14.32
CA ARG A 155 16.82 -0.89 -15.77
C ARG A 155 16.08 -2.15 -16.19
N ALA A 156 16.44 -3.31 -15.64
CA ALA A 156 15.82 -4.59 -15.95
C ALA A 156 14.36 -4.64 -15.47
N LEU A 157 14.07 -4.12 -14.28
CA LEU A 157 12.71 -4.06 -13.74
C LEU A 157 11.81 -3.13 -14.57
N CYS A 158 12.31 -1.95 -14.96
CA CYS A 158 11.57 -1.04 -15.83
C CYS A 158 11.29 -1.68 -17.20
N ALA A 159 12.31 -2.30 -17.82
CA ALA A 159 12.15 -2.98 -19.09
C ALA A 159 11.16 -4.16 -19.02
N GLN A 160 11.18 -4.92 -17.92
CA GLN A 160 10.22 -6.01 -17.72
C GLN A 160 8.79 -5.49 -17.60
N SER A 161 8.57 -4.43 -16.81
CA SER A 161 7.27 -3.80 -16.63
C SER A 161 6.71 -3.24 -17.95
N LEU A 162 7.53 -2.52 -18.71
CA LEU A 162 7.12 -1.97 -20.01
C LEU A 162 6.85 -3.06 -21.06
N PHE A 163 7.64 -4.15 -21.05
CA PHE A 163 7.42 -5.30 -21.93
C PHE A 163 6.11 -6.02 -21.61
N ALA A 164 5.76 -6.18 -20.33
CA ALA A 164 4.53 -6.85 -19.93
C ALA A 164 3.28 -6.19 -20.54
N GLU A 165 3.30 -4.86 -20.65
CA GLU A 165 2.20 -4.08 -21.20
C GLU A 165 2.25 -3.94 -22.72
N SER A 166 3.37 -3.51 -23.28
CA SER A 166 3.49 -3.26 -24.73
C SER A 166 3.63 -4.54 -25.56
N ARG A 167 4.07 -5.65 -24.93
CA ARG A 167 4.51 -6.90 -25.59
C ARG A 167 5.67 -6.71 -26.59
N ASP A 168 6.37 -5.58 -26.53
CA ASP A 168 7.57 -5.29 -27.33
C ASP A 168 8.71 -4.84 -26.41
N ARG A 169 9.95 -5.04 -26.86
CA ARG A 169 11.17 -4.60 -26.18
C ARG A 169 11.82 -3.40 -26.87
N PHE A 170 11.45 -3.08 -28.10
CA PHE A 170 12.06 -2.04 -28.94
C PHE A 170 13.59 -2.17 -29.09
N GLY A 171 14.10 -3.40 -28.99
CA GLY A 171 15.53 -3.71 -29.00
C GLY A 171 16.27 -3.34 -27.72
N TYR A 172 15.56 -3.04 -26.63
CA TYR A 172 16.17 -2.63 -25.37
C TYR A 172 16.85 -3.81 -24.67
N VAL A 173 18.14 -3.64 -24.35
CA VAL A 173 18.94 -4.57 -23.56
C VAL A 173 19.45 -3.84 -22.31
N PRO A 174 19.06 -4.25 -21.07
CA PRO A 174 19.46 -3.55 -19.86
C PRO A 174 20.98 -3.47 -19.64
N GLY A 175 21.73 -4.45 -20.12
CA GLY A 175 23.20 -4.50 -20.05
C GLY A 175 23.93 -3.91 -21.27
N GLY A 176 23.20 -3.36 -22.25
CA GLY A 176 23.79 -2.76 -23.45
C GLY A 176 24.52 -1.45 -23.18
N SER A 177 25.21 -0.95 -24.19
CA SER A 177 25.93 0.34 -24.11
C SER A 177 24.98 1.50 -23.84
N VAL A 178 25.51 2.66 -23.44
CA VAL A 178 24.71 3.86 -23.22
C VAL A 178 23.99 4.28 -24.51
N GLU A 179 24.68 4.17 -25.64
CA GLU A 179 24.18 4.53 -26.97
C GLU A 179 23.05 3.60 -27.41
N GLU A 180 23.25 2.28 -27.28
CA GLU A 180 22.22 1.27 -27.59
C GLU A 180 20.96 1.48 -26.75
N ARG A 181 21.13 1.71 -25.44
CA ARG A 181 20.01 1.99 -24.54
C ARG A 181 19.29 3.28 -24.91
N SER A 182 20.03 4.34 -25.23
CA SER A 182 19.45 5.64 -25.58
C SER A 182 18.61 5.57 -26.85
N LEU A 183 19.07 4.84 -27.87
CA LEU A 183 18.32 4.60 -29.09
C LEU A 183 17.02 3.81 -28.84
N ALA A 184 17.09 2.77 -28.02
CA ALA A 184 15.90 2.01 -27.65
C ALA A 184 14.92 2.85 -26.80
N VAL A 185 15.41 3.72 -25.92
CA VAL A 185 14.57 4.66 -25.15
C VAL A 185 13.85 5.66 -26.07
N ALA A 186 14.50 6.17 -27.11
CA ALA A 186 13.84 7.02 -28.10
C ALA A 186 12.64 6.32 -28.75
N ARG A 187 12.80 5.04 -29.15
CA ARG A 187 11.69 4.23 -29.71
C ARG A 187 10.56 4.01 -28.70
N TRP A 188 10.90 3.79 -27.42
CA TRP A 188 9.89 3.70 -26.35
C TRP A 188 9.07 4.98 -26.22
N ARG A 189 9.72 6.15 -26.30
CA ARG A 189 9.04 7.45 -26.24
C ARG A 189 8.16 7.68 -27.45
N GLU A 190 8.67 7.43 -28.66
CA GLU A 190 7.88 7.52 -29.90
C GLU A 190 6.63 6.64 -29.86
N TRP A 191 6.78 5.40 -29.39
CA TRP A 191 5.64 4.49 -29.22
C TRP A 191 4.64 5.05 -28.20
N TRP A 192 5.10 5.53 -27.04
CA TRP A 192 4.22 6.06 -26.00
C TRP A 192 3.46 7.31 -26.48
N ASP A 193 4.14 8.22 -27.18
CA ASP A 193 3.52 9.43 -27.75
C ASP A 193 2.46 9.09 -28.82
N SER A 194 2.64 7.99 -29.55
CA SER A 194 1.63 7.51 -30.50
C SER A 194 0.36 6.99 -29.80
N GLN A 195 0.51 6.36 -28.62
CA GLN A 195 -0.61 5.83 -27.83
C GLN A 195 -1.43 6.95 -27.19
N SER A 196 -0.77 7.95 -26.60
CA SER A 196 -1.46 9.11 -26.00
C SER A 196 -2.28 9.87 -27.04
N THR A 197 -1.69 10.11 -28.21
CA THR A 197 -2.36 10.77 -29.33
C THR A 197 -3.57 9.97 -29.84
N GLN A 198 -3.49 8.64 -29.89
CA GLN A 198 -4.60 7.79 -30.32
C GLN A 198 -5.73 7.74 -29.28
N GLY A 199 -5.40 7.68 -27.98
CA GLY A 199 -6.38 7.73 -26.89
C GLY A 199 -7.17 9.04 -26.88
N GLU A 200 -6.50 10.17 -27.10
CA GLU A 200 -7.16 11.48 -27.24
C GLU A 200 -8.08 11.53 -28.47
N ARG A 201 -7.64 11.01 -29.62
CA ARG A 201 -8.45 11.00 -30.85
C ARG A 201 -9.73 10.17 -30.73
N LEU A 202 -9.68 9.03 -30.04
CA LEU A 202 -10.87 8.21 -29.82
C LEU A 202 -11.84 8.88 -28.83
N ALA A 203 -11.33 9.52 -27.77
CA ALA A 203 -12.16 10.25 -26.80
C ALA A 203 -12.92 11.44 -27.43
N HIS A 204 -12.37 12.11 -28.44
CA HIS A 204 -13.02 13.21 -29.16
C HIS A 204 -13.97 12.75 -30.28
N ALA A 205 -13.91 11.49 -30.71
CA ALA A 205 -14.78 10.94 -31.75
C ALA A 205 -16.12 10.43 -31.18
N ASP A 206 -16.16 10.10 -29.89
CA ASP A 206 -17.33 9.59 -29.17
C ASP A 206 -18.09 10.68 -28.36
N SER A 207 -17.71 11.96 -28.51
CA SER A 207 -18.37 13.14 -27.92
C SER A 207 -19.16 13.93 -28.96
#